data_AF-A0A2R5L3C3-F1
#
_entry.id   AF-A0A2R5L3C3-F1
#
_cell.length_a   1.000
_cell.length_b   1.000
_cell.length_c   1.000
_cell.angle_alpha   90.00
_cell.angle_beta   90.00
_cell.angle_gamma   90.00
#
_symmetry.space_group_name_H-M   'P 1'
#
loop_
_entity.id
_entity.type
_entity.pdbx_description
1 polymer ?
#
loop_
_entity_poly.entity_id
_entity_poly.type
_entity_poly.pdbx_seq_one_letter_code
_entity_poly.pdbx_strand_id
1 'polypeptide(L)'
;EFDSITFELLEKLKLDNSKILISIESIFSKYSINSELIVFSIGKEYKIKKITDKLEKSGFKKNYIIEKRGEYSLRGDILDIFSLDGKHPVRLEFFGDLLEGIRIFNLETQRSLEKVEKIEMYINKNKDKKYTFLDLLD
;
A
#
# COMPACT_ATOMS: atom_id res chain seq x y z
N GLU A 1 -7.66 -8.04 11.01
CA GLU A 1 -6.20 -8.30 10.95
C GLU A 1 -5.50 -7.00 10.57
N PHE A 2 -4.75 -6.41 11.50
CA PHE A 2 -3.87 -5.27 11.21
C PHE A 2 -2.50 -5.85 10.85
N ASP A 3 -2.33 -6.24 9.58
CA ASP A 3 -1.07 -6.84 9.09
C ASP A 3 0.07 -5.82 8.96
N SER A 4 -0.23 -4.52 9.08
CA SER A 4 0.78 -3.46 9.05
C SER A 4 0.45 -2.40 10.09
N ILE A 5 1.35 -2.25 11.06
CA ILE A 5 1.50 -0.98 11.78
C ILE A 5 1.88 0.04 10.72
N THR A 6 1.05 1.05 10.52
CA THR A 6 1.34 2.11 9.54
C THR A 6 2.48 2.97 10.05
N PHE A 7 3.27 3.52 9.13
CA PHE A 7 4.33 4.49 9.48
C PHE A 7 3.77 5.68 10.27
N GLU A 8 2.57 6.16 9.91
CA GLU A 8 1.85 7.20 10.64
C GLU A 8 1.58 6.83 12.11
N LEU A 9 1.28 5.55 12.41
CA LEU A 9 1.09 5.08 13.78
C LEU A 9 2.41 5.13 14.56
N LEU A 10 3.52 4.75 13.94
CA LEU A 10 4.85 4.83 14.56
C LEU A 10 5.29 6.27 14.82
N GLU A 11 5.05 7.20 13.88
CA GLU A 11 5.36 8.61 14.11
C GLU A 11 4.53 9.20 15.26
N LYS A 12 3.23 8.91 15.29
CA LYS A 12 2.34 9.35 16.39
C LYS A 12 2.77 8.80 17.74
N LEU A 13 3.25 7.56 17.77
CA LEU A 13 3.77 6.93 18.99
C LEU A 13 5.03 7.59 19.53
N LYS A 14 5.92 8.06 18.64
CA LYS A 14 7.19 8.68 19.03
C LYS A 14 7.05 10.12 19.52
N LEU A 15 5.98 10.79 19.14
CA LEU A 15 5.80 12.23 19.35
C LEU A 15 4.96 12.57 20.59
N ASP A 16 4.26 11.62 21.21
CA ASP A 16 3.24 11.93 22.23
C ASP A 16 3.10 10.85 23.31
N ASN A 17 2.55 11.19 24.48
CA ASN A 17 2.18 10.26 25.57
C ASN A 17 0.92 9.44 25.20
N SER A 18 0.94 8.85 24.01
CA SER A 18 -0.15 8.11 23.41
C SER A 18 -0.38 6.78 24.15
N LYS A 19 -1.64 6.48 24.48
CA LYS A 19 -2.04 5.14 24.93
C LYS A 19 -2.54 4.35 23.72
N ILE A 20 -1.97 3.17 23.49
CA ILE A 20 -2.40 2.26 22.41
C ILE A 20 -3.11 1.04 22.99
N LEU A 21 -4.24 0.69 22.36
CA LEU A 21 -4.88 -0.61 22.54
C LEU A 21 -4.54 -1.49 21.32
N ILE A 22 -3.76 -2.54 21.53
CA ILE A 22 -3.40 -3.54 20.52
C ILE A 22 -3.77 -4.94 20.99
N SER A 23 -3.98 -5.86 20.06
CA SER A 23 -4.15 -7.27 20.41
C SER A 23 -2.82 -7.85 20.91
N ILE A 24 -2.91 -8.88 21.76
CA ILE A 24 -1.73 -9.60 22.23
C ILE A 24 -0.97 -10.26 21.07
N GLU A 25 -1.68 -10.71 20.05
CA GLU A 25 -1.09 -11.27 18.82
C GLU A 25 -0.23 -10.23 18.07
N SER A 26 -0.65 -8.96 18.04
CA SER A 26 0.15 -7.89 17.43
C SER A 26 1.46 -7.64 18.19
N ILE A 27 1.50 -7.84 19.51
CA ILE A 27 2.75 -7.70 20.29
C ILE A 27 3.80 -8.72 19.81
N PHE A 28 3.38 -9.96 19.59
CA PHE A 28 4.25 -11.06 19.19
C PHE A 28 4.47 -11.18 17.68
N SER A 29 3.69 -10.44 16.90
CA SER A 29 3.83 -10.39 15.44
C SER A 29 5.16 -9.77 15.05
N LYS A 30 5.71 -10.24 13.92
CA LYS A 30 6.91 -9.67 13.34
C LYS A 30 6.57 -8.65 12.26
N TYR A 31 7.32 -7.56 12.23
CA TYR A 31 7.15 -6.39 11.39
C TYR A 31 8.42 -6.08 10.59
N SER A 32 8.24 -5.39 9.48
CA SER A 32 9.31 -4.82 8.65
C SER A 32 9.36 -3.31 8.86
N ILE A 33 10.54 -2.76 9.11
CA ILE A 33 10.74 -1.30 9.29
C ILE A 33 11.16 -0.62 7.98
N ASN A 34 11.70 -1.40 7.03
CA ASN A 34 12.21 -0.86 5.78
C ASN A 34 11.08 -0.64 4.78
N SER A 35 10.63 0.61 4.66
CA SER A 35 9.69 1.03 3.64
C SER A 35 10.38 1.68 2.44
N GLU A 36 9.71 1.66 1.30
CA GLU A 36 10.03 2.40 0.09
C GLU A 36 8.81 3.23 -0.29
N LEU A 37 9.03 4.51 -0.60
CA LEU A 37 8.00 5.37 -1.17
C LEU A 37 7.93 5.13 -2.68
N ILE A 38 6.74 4.78 -3.18
CA ILE A 38 6.45 4.78 -4.61
C ILE A 38 5.58 5.99 -4.94
N VAL A 39 5.94 6.68 -6.02
CA VAL A 39 5.24 7.85 -6.52
C VAL A 39 4.78 7.61 -7.96
N PHE A 40 3.47 7.71 -8.18
CA PHE A 40 2.89 7.69 -9.52
C PHE A 40 2.40 9.09 -9.89
N SER A 41 2.70 9.53 -11.11
CA SER A 41 2.24 10.82 -11.64
C SER A 41 1.81 10.65 -13.09
N ILE A 42 0.66 11.22 -13.45
CA ILE A 42 0.15 11.20 -14.83
C ILE A 42 1.20 11.80 -15.78
N GLY A 43 1.30 11.26 -16.99
CA GLY A 43 2.22 11.69 -18.03
C GLY A 43 3.64 11.11 -17.92
N LYS A 44 3.89 10.23 -16.95
CA LYS A 44 5.15 9.50 -16.81
C LYS A 44 5.04 8.06 -17.30
N GLU A 45 6.17 7.52 -17.72
CA GLU A 45 6.28 6.12 -18.13
C GLU A 45 6.63 5.20 -16.96
N TYR A 46 5.91 4.10 -16.84
CA TYR A 46 6.17 3.04 -15.89
C TYR A 46 5.97 1.68 -16.53
N LYS A 47 6.96 0.80 -16.36
CA LYS A 47 6.81 -0.61 -16.73
C LYS A 47 5.93 -1.31 -15.71
N ILE A 48 4.69 -1.66 -16.09
CA ILE A 48 3.71 -2.34 -15.23
C ILE A 48 4.33 -3.55 -14.53
N LYS A 49 5.08 -4.38 -15.26
CA LYS A 49 5.77 -5.56 -14.70
C LYS A 49 6.72 -5.22 -13.55
N LYS A 50 7.47 -4.10 -13.64
CA LYS A 50 8.35 -3.67 -12.55
C LYS A 50 7.57 -3.26 -11.32
N ILE A 51 6.38 -2.65 -11.51
CA ILE A 51 5.50 -2.28 -10.40
C ILE A 51 4.97 -3.54 -9.72
N THR A 52 4.43 -4.49 -10.48
CA THR A 52 3.85 -5.72 -9.91
C THR A 52 4.91 -6.57 -9.22
N ASP A 53 6.11 -6.68 -9.80
CA ASP A 53 7.23 -7.41 -9.17
C ASP A 53 7.61 -6.78 -7.82
N LYS A 54 7.56 -5.44 -7.69
CA LYS A 54 7.77 -4.75 -6.42
C LYS A 54 6.64 -5.07 -5.44
N LEU A 55 5.39 -4.94 -5.84
CA LEU A 55 4.23 -5.22 -5.00
C LEU A 55 4.26 -6.66 -4.43
N GLU A 56 4.55 -7.66 -5.27
CA GLU A 56 4.65 -9.07 -4.85
C GLU A 56 5.79 -9.29 -3.83
N LYS A 57 6.96 -8.66 -4.06
CA LYS A 57 8.09 -8.69 -3.13
C LYS A 57 7.77 -7.99 -1.81
N SER A 58 6.94 -6.96 -1.85
CA SER A 58 6.42 -6.25 -0.67
C SER A 58 5.32 -6.99 0.06
N GLY A 59 4.86 -8.14 -0.46
CA GLY A 59 3.84 -8.98 0.17
C GLY A 59 2.41 -8.68 -0.26
N PHE A 60 2.21 -7.87 -1.30
CA PHE A 60 0.87 -7.69 -1.86
C PHE A 60 0.39 -8.98 -2.52
N LYS A 61 -0.91 -9.23 -2.41
CA LYS A 61 -1.57 -10.37 -3.05
C LYS A 61 -2.20 -9.93 -4.38
N LYS A 62 -1.89 -10.65 -5.45
CA LYS A 62 -2.57 -10.49 -6.74
C LYS A 62 -3.91 -11.19 -6.72
N ASN A 63 -4.98 -10.45 -6.99
CA ASN A 63 -6.33 -11.00 -7.16
C ASN A 63 -6.96 -10.50 -8.48
N TYR A 64 -8.10 -11.08 -8.85
CA TYR A 64 -8.88 -10.61 -9.99
C TYR A 64 -9.59 -9.28 -9.71
N ILE A 65 -10.12 -9.13 -8.49
CA ILE A 65 -10.69 -7.91 -7.93
C ILE A 65 -10.06 -7.73 -6.56
N ILE A 66 -9.76 -6.47 -6.21
CA ILE A 66 -9.26 -6.14 -4.87
C ILE A 66 -10.42 -6.00 -3.88
N GLU A 67 -10.26 -6.55 -2.70
CA GLU A 67 -11.29 -6.53 -1.65
C GLU A 67 -10.76 -5.94 -0.33
N LYS A 68 -9.44 -5.91 -0.15
CA LYS A 68 -8.81 -5.37 1.05
C LYS A 68 -7.43 -4.78 0.77
N ARG A 69 -6.89 -4.09 1.78
CA ARG A 69 -5.53 -3.52 1.78
C ARG A 69 -4.49 -4.61 1.55
N GLY A 70 -3.39 -4.25 0.89
CA GLY A 70 -2.33 -5.20 0.54
C GLY A 70 -2.68 -6.06 -0.67
N GLU A 71 -3.70 -5.69 -1.45
CA GLU A 71 -4.07 -6.39 -2.67
C GLU A 71 -3.88 -5.50 -3.89
N TYR A 72 -3.63 -6.14 -5.03
CA TYR A 72 -3.65 -5.48 -6.33
C TYR A 72 -4.30 -6.39 -7.39
N SER A 73 -4.82 -5.78 -8.45
CA SER A 73 -5.30 -6.51 -9.64
C SER A 73 -4.72 -5.87 -10.90
N LEU A 74 -4.48 -6.69 -11.92
CA LEU A 74 -4.00 -6.22 -13.22
C LEU A 74 -4.92 -6.77 -14.31
N ARG A 75 -5.54 -5.87 -15.07
CA ARG A 75 -6.52 -6.19 -16.12
C ARG A 75 -6.21 -5.37 -17.37
N GLY A 76 -5.50 -5.96 -18.32
CA GLY A 76 -4.96 -5.24 -19.47
C GLY A 76 -4.08 -4.09 -18.99
N ASP A 77 -4.47 -2.86 -19.35
CA ASP A 77 -3.74 -1.64 -19.03
C ASP A 77 -4.23 -0.97 -17.72
N ILE A 78 -5.04 -1.67 -16.92
CA ILE A 78 -5.55 -1.18 -15.64
C ILE A 78 -4.89 -1.92 -14.48
N LEU A 79 -4.24 -1.17 -13.59
CA LEU A 79 -3.66 -1.66 -12.36
C LEU A 79 -4.39 -1.05 -11.16
N ASP A 80 -5.17 -1.86 -10.45
CA ASP A 80 -5.80 -1.46 -9.19
C ASP A 80 -4.90 -1.85 -8.02
N ILE A 81 -4.68 -0.93 -7.08
CA ILE A 81 -3.86 -1.14 -5.90
C ILE A 81 -4.59 -0.62 -4.67
N PHE A 82 -4.69 -1.43 -3.62
CA PHE A 82 -5.10 -0.96 -2.30
C PHE A 82 -3.90 -0.97 -1.36
N SER A 83 -3.26 0.19 -1.19
CA SER A 83 -2.07 0.28 -0.36
C SER A 83 -2.38 0.03 1.12
N LEU A 84 -1.36 -0.40 1.86
CA LEU A 84 -1.49 -0.71 3.29
C LEU A 84 -1.86 0.55 4.11
N ASP A 85 -1.35 1.70 3.70
CA ASP A 85 -1.47 3.03 4.30
C ASP A 85 -2.60 3.90 3.71
N GLY A 86 -3.09 3.60 2.51
CA GLY A 86 -3.98 4.50 1.76
C GLY A 86 -5.44 4.40 2.20
N LYS A 87 -6.18 5.50 2.33
CA LYS A 87 -7.59 5.45 2.78
C LYS A 87 -8.51 4.73 1.79
N HIS A 88 -8.22 4.83 0.50
CA HIS A 88 -9.02 4.29 -0.58
C HIS A 88 -8.12 3.57 -1.60
N PRO A 89 -8.64 2.59 -2.35
CA PRO A 89 -7.91 2.00 -3.45
C PRO A 89 -7.76 2.98 -4.61
N VAL A 90 -6.70 2.78 -5.38
CA VAL A 90 -6.34 3.60 -6.53
C VAL A 90 -6.29 2.72 -7.78
N ARG A 91 -6.84 3.23 -8.86
CA ARG A 91 -6.78 2.67 -10.20
C ARG A 91 -5.79 3.48 -11.04
N LEU A 92 -4.78 2.81 -11.56
CA LEU A 92 -3.83 3.34 -12.53
C LEU A 92 -4.24 2.86 -13.92
N GLU A 93 -4.41 3.79 -14.85
CA GLU A 93 -4.83 3.53 -16.23
C GLU A 93 -3.68 3.88 -17.18
N PHE A 94 -3.20 2.88 -17.92
CA PHE A 94 -2.05 2.99 -18.79
C PHE A 94 -2.45 2.99 -20.28
N PHE A 95 -1.57 3.56 -21.10
CA PHE A 95 -1.53 3.34 -22.54
C PHE A 95 -0.11 2.89 -22.90
N GLY A 96 0.08 1.58 -23.06
CA GLY A 96 1.44 1.00 -23.08
C GLY A 96 2.13 1.20 -21.74
N ASP A 97 3.30 1.86 -21.74
CA ASP A 97 4.02 2.21 -20.51
C ASP A 97 3.62 3.60 -19.97
N LEU A 98 2.82 4.40 -20.69
CA LEU A 98 2.43 5.75 -20.27
C LEU A 98 1.27 5.71 -19.26
N LEU A 99 1.42 6.35 -18.10
CA LEU A 99 0.32 6.51 -17.14
C LEU A 99 -0.57 7.70 -17.55
N GLU A 100 -1.77 7.41 -18.06
CA GLU A 100 -2.72 8.42 -18.55
C GLU A 100 -3.72 8.85 -17.47
N GLY A 101 -4.03 7.97 -16.52
CA GLY A 101 -5.06 8.24 -15.52
C GLY A 101 -4.74 7.65 -14.16
N ILE A 102 -5.09 8.39 -13.12
CA ILE A 102 -5.11 7.91 -11.74
C ILE A 102 -6.49 8.23 -11.15
N ARG A 103 -7.16 7.23 -10.60
CA ARG A 103 -8.50 7.37 -10.02
C ARG A 103 -8.58 6.74 -8.65
N ILE A 104 -9.08 7.49 -7.68
CA ILE A 104 -9.57 6.92 -6.43
C ILE A 104 -10.92 6.28 -6.72
N PHE A 105 -11.20 5.09 -6.20
CA PHE A 105 -12.48 4.43 -6.42
C PHE A 105 -13.05 3.80 -5.15
N ASN A 106 -14.36 3.58 -5.15
CA ASN A 106 -15.05 2.94 -4.04
C ASN A 106 -14.90 1.42 -4.17
N LEU A 107 -14.41 0.77 -3.11
CA LEU A 107 -14.08 -0.65 -3.10
C LEU A 107 -15.32 -1.56 -3.24
N GLU A 108 -16.46 -1.17 -2.67
CA GLU A 108 -17.68 -1.99 -2.70
C GLU A 108 -18.36 -1.92 -4.06
N THR A 109 -18.50 -0.72 -4.60
CA THR A 109 -19.22 -0.47 -5.86
C THR A 109 -18.33 -0.56 -7.09
N GLN A 110 -17.00 -0.58 -6.91
CA GLN A 110 -15.99 -0.57 -7.98
C GLN A 110 -16.09 0.63 -8.93
N ARG A 111 -16.73 1.71 -8.49
CA ARG A 111 -16.91 2.95 -9.27
C ARG A 111 -15.88 4.00 -8.88
N SER A 112 -15.34 4.69 -9.88
CA SER A 112 -14.44 5.82 -9.66
C SER A 112 -15.13 6.94 -8.89
N LEU A 113 -14.41 7.52 -7.94
CA LEU A 113 -14.85 8.62 -7.10
C LEU A 113 -14.22 9.94 -7.58
N GLU A 114 -12.90 9.95 -7.73
CA GLU A 114 -12.13 11.17 -7.98
C GLU A 114 -10.95 10.87 -8.91
N LYS A 115 -10.62 11.82 -9.80
CA LYS A 115 -9.37 11.80 -10.58
C LYS A 115 -8.31 12.60 -9.84
N VAL A 116 -7.10 12.06 -9.78
CA VAL A 116 -5.95 12.73 -9.14
C VAL A 116 -4.77 12.75 -10.10
N GLU A 117 -3.88 13.73 -9.97
CA GLU A 117 -2.71 13.85 -10.86
C GLU A 117 -1.51 13.03 -10.39
N LYS A 118 -1.46 12.73 -9.09
CA LYS A 118 -0.34 12.09 -8.42
C LYS A 118 -0.83 11.30 -7.22
N ILE A 119 -0.22 10.14 -6.97
CA ILE A 119 -0.34 9.42 -5.70
C ILE A 119 1.02 9.03 -5.16
N GLU A 120 1.05 8.87 -3.85
CA GLU A 120 2.20 8.45 -3.07
C GLU A 120 1.75 7.30 -2.17
N MET A 121 2.53 6.22 -2.12
CA MET A 121 2.24 5.09 -1.25
C MET A 121 3.52 4.46 -0.75
N TYR A 122 3.49 4.01 0.50
CA TYR A 122 4.59 3.25 1.08
C TYR A 122 4.38 1.75 0.88
N ILE A 123 5.46 1.07 0.49
CA ILE A 123 5.51 -0.40 0.43
C ILE A 123 6.66 -0.91 1.31
N ASN A 124 6.52 -2.12 1.84
CA ASN A 124 7.63 -2.78 2.53
C ASN A 124 8.68 -3.20 1.50
N LYS A 125 9.97 -2.88 1.71
CA LYS A 125 11.04 -3.29 0.78
C LYS A 125 11.14 -4.81 0.68
N ASN A 126 11.03 -5.49 1.82
CA ASN A 126 11.22 -6.94 1.92
C ASN A 126 10.15 -7.57 2.83
N LYS A 127 9.92 -8.89 2.63
CA LYS A 127 9.13 -9.74 3.54
C LYS A 127 9.84 -10.08 4.86
N ASP A 128 11.06 -9.59 5.05
CA ASP A 128 11.89 -9.84 6.25
C ASP A 128 11.29 -9.16 7.48
N LYS A 129 10.29 -9.82 8.07
CA LYS A 129 9.66 -9.46 9.33
C LYS A 129 10.62 -9.84 10.46
N LYS A 130 11.41 -8.87 10.95
CA LYS A 130 12.47 -9.10 11.95
C LYS A 130 12.19 -8.45 13.30
N TYR A 131 11.33 -7.44 13.35
CA TYR A 131 11.09 -6.62 14.53
C TYR A 131 9.77 -6.98 15.18
N THR A 132 9.71 -7.07 16.49
CA THR A 132 8.47 -7.17 17.26
C THR A 132 7.83 -5.79 17.43
N PHE A 133 6.59 -5.72 17.93
CA PHE A 133 5.99 -4.41 18.25
C PHE A 133 6.83 -3.62 19.26
N LEU A 134 7.42 -4.30 20.25
CA LEU A 134 8.23 -3.67 21.29
C LEU A 134 9.51 -3.06 20.71
N ASP A 135 10.16 -3.75 19.78
CA ASP A 135 11.35 -3.23 19.07
C ASP A 135 11.06 -1.95 18.25
N LEU A 136 9.78 -1.62 18.00
CA LEU A 136 9.37 -0.41 17.28
C LEU A 136 9.10 0.79 18.18
N LEU A 137 8.94 0.56 19.49
CA LEU A 137 8.67 1.59 20.49
C LEU A 137 9.94 2.20 21.06
N ASP A 138 11.04 1.44 21.06
CA ASP A 138 12.37 1.88 21.48
C ASP A 138 13.06 2.76 20.42
#